data_AF-A0A7Y6BYH0-F1
#
_entry.id   AF-A0A7Y6BYH0-F1
#
_cell.length_a   1.000
_cell.length_b   1.000
_cell.length_c   1.000
_cell.angle_alpha   90.00
_cell.angle_beta   90.00
_cell.angle_gamma   90.00
#
_symmetry.space_group_name_H-M   'P 1'
#
loop_
_entity.id
_entity.type
_entity.pdbx_description
1 polymer ?
#
loop_
_entity_poly.entity_id
_entity_poly.type
_entity_poly.pdbx_seq_one_letter_code
_entity_poly.pdbx_strand_id
1 'polypeptide(L)'
;TQAAEAQSFLAMAGFKTKEIMEAMPGVLSLAAAGQMEIARTADIASNILTGFRLSADQTTGVVDVLAKAMTSSNTNIEQLGYAMKYAAPIAASLGMSIEEAAAAVGELSNAGIQGEMAGTQLRAMLLRLTTPTKEAQFYMDKLGITTKDAAGNILPFANIIGQFEQAFKKLNQSQQAQVAASIAGTEAASGFLTLISTGQAQLESFTSELENSAGAADKLAETQMDTLKGSIEEFKSAMEAAAIAVG
;
A
#
# COMPACT_ATOMS: atom_id res chain seq x y z
N THR A 1 -7.17 -17.75 -22.15
CA THR A 1 -6.84 -16.35 -22.48
C THR A 1 -6.73 -15.61 -21.16
N GLN A 2 -5.76 -14.70 -20.99
CA GLN A 2 -5.53 -14.02 -19.70
C GLN A 2 -6.78 -13.30 -19.16
N ALA A 3 -7.66 -12.79 -20.05
CA ALA A 3 -8.93 -12.20 -19.65
C ALA A 3 -9.91 -13.21 -19.00
N ALA A 4 -10.00 -14.43 -19.51
CA ALA A 4 -10.86 -15.47 -18.92
C ALA A 4 -10.33 -15.94 -17.55
N GLU A 5 -9.01 -15.99 -17.38
CA GLU A 5 -8.38 -16.29 -16.09
C GLU A 5 -8.58 -15.16 -15.07
N ALA A 6 -8.44 -13.90 -15.49
CA ALA A 6 -8.75 -12.74 -14.67
C ALA A 6 -10.21 -12.74 -14.19
N GLN A 7 -11.15 -13.03 -15.09
CA GLN A 7 -12.57 -13.19 -14.75
C GLN A 7 -12.79 -14.34 -13.76
N SER A 8 -12.04 -15.44 -13.89
CA SER A 8 -12.10 -16.56 -12.95
C SER A 8 -11.63 -16.16 -11.55
N PHE A 9 -10.56 -15.37 -11.41
CA PHE A 9 -10.10 -14.87 -10.11
C PHE A 9 -11.14 -13.99 -9.44
N LEU A 10 -11.73 -13.05 -10.19
CA LEU A 10 -12.80 -12.19 -9.68
C LEU A 10 -14.03 -13.02 -9.28
N ALA A 11 -14.41 -14.03 -10.07
CA ALA A 11 -15.50 -14.94 -9.72
C ALA A 11 -15.20 -15.76 -8.46
N MET A 12 -13.97 -16.25 -8.28
CA MET A 12 -13.53 -16.95 -7.06
C MET A 12 -13.54 -16.05 -5.82
N ALA A 13 -13.30 -14.75 -5.99
CA ALA A 13 -13.44 -13.74 -4.95
C ALA A 13 -14.91 -13.35 -4.68
N GLY A 14 -15.88 -13.99 -5.35
CA GLY A 14 -17.31 -13.84 -5.10
C GLY A 14 -18.02 -12.82 -5.99
N PHE A 15 -17.36 -12.30 -7.02
CA PHE A 15 -17.96 -11.32 -7.92
C PHE A 15 -19.00 -11.97 -8.84
N LYS A 16 -20.11 -11.27 -9.07
CA LYS A 16 -21.12 -11.63 -10.06
C LYS A 16 -20.67 -11.22 -11.45
N THR A 17 -21.26 -11.81 -12.48
CA THR A 17 -20.91 -11.53 -13.89
C THR A 17 -20.92 -10.03 -14.23
N LYS A 18 -21.90 -9.28 -13.75
CA LYS A 18 -21.98 -7.83 -13.99
C LYS A 18 -20.81 -7.08 -13.31
N GLU A 19 -20.52 -7.41 -12.06
CA GLU A 19 -19.43 -6.81 -11.28
C GLU A 19 -18.06 -7.14 -11.89
N ILE A 20 -17.88 -8.36 -12.40
CA ILE A 20 -16.67 -8.75 -13.13
C ILE A 20 -16.48 -7.86 -14.37
N MET A 21 -17.54 -7.62 -15.13
CA MET A 21 -17.49 -6.78 -16.33
C MET A 21 -17.19 -5.31 -15.99
N GLU A 22 -17.69 -4.81 -14.84
CA GLU A 22 -17.44 -3.45 -14.35
C GLU A 22 -16.04 -3.28 -13.77
N ALA A 23 -15.47 -4.31 -13.14
CA ALA A 23 -14.12 -4.29 -12.57
C ALA A 23 -13.01 -4.47 -13.63
N MET A 24 -13.28 -5.17 -14.72
CA MET A 24 -12.28 -5.54 -15.72
C MET A 24 -11.52 -4.35 -16.33
N PRO A 25 -12.16 -3.21 -16.67
CA PRO A 25 -11.45 -2.04 -17.17
C PRO A 25 -10.36 -1.56 -16.21
N GLY A 26 -10.67 -1.40 -14.92
CA GLY A 26 -9.68 -0.96 -13.92
C GLY A 26 -8.54 -1.96 -13.74
N VAL A 27 -8.85 -3.27 -13.76
CA VAL A 27 -7.82 -4.32 -13.71
C VAL A 27 -6.91 -4.29 -14.94
N LEU A 28 -7.47 -4.05 -16.14
CA LEU A 28 -6.70 -3.89 -17.38
C LEU A 28 -5.78 -2.66 -17.32
N SER A 29 -6.30 -1.52 -16.86
CA SER A 29 -5.51 -0.30 -16.70
C SER A 29 -4.37 -0.49 -15.71
N LEU A 30 -4.65 -1.12 -14.56
CA LEU A 30 -3.61 -1.42 -13.58
C LEU A 30 -2.56 -2.42 -14.11
N ALA A 31 -3.00 -3.43 -14.87
CA ALA A 31 -2.10 -4.40 -15.50
C ALA A 31 -1.19 -3.71 -16.52
N ALA A 32 -1.74 -2.83 -17.36
CA ALA A 32 -0.96 -2.04 -18.30
C ALA A 32 0.03 -1.09 -17.60
N ALA A 33 -0.45 -0.39 -16.56
CA ALA A 33 0.35 0.53 -15.75
C ALA A 33 1.52 -0.18 -15.05
N GLY A 34 1.26 -1.36 -14.47
CA GLY A 34 2.26 -2.18 -13.78
C GLY A 34 3.08 -3.10 -14.70
N GLN A 35 2.79 -3.13 -16.01
CA GLN A 35 3.33 -4.10 -16.97
C GLN A 35 3.17 -5.55 -16.49
N MET A 36 2.00 -5.87 -15.95
CA MET A 36 1.67 -7.17 -15.35
C MET A 36 0.70 -7.97 -16.21
N GLU A 37 0.66 -9.28 -15.96
CA GLU A 37 -0.41 -10.12 -16.50
C GLU A 37 -1.75 -9.79 -15.85
N ILE A 38 -2.78 -9.65 -16.67
CA ILE A 38 -4.13 -9.24 -16.24
C ILE A 38 -4.69 -10.22 -15.19
N ALA A 39 -4.43 -11.51 -15.36
CA ALA A 39 -4.87 -12.55 -14.42
C ALA A 39 -4.23 -12.36 -13.03
N ARG A 40 -2.94 -12.02 -12.99
CA ARG A 40 -2.22 -11.75 -11.74
C ARG A 40 -2.68 -10.44 -11.09
N THR A 41 -2.91 -9.40 -11.89
CA THR A 41 -3.47 -8.13 -11.39
C THR A 41 -4.87 -8.32 -10.80
N ALA A 42 -5.72 -9.14 -11.44
CA ALA A 42 -7.04 -9.50 -10.93
C ALA A 42 -6.97 -10.26 -9.59
N ASP A 43 -6.05 -11.23 -9.48
CA ASP A 43 -5.78 -11.95 -8.23
C ASP A 43 -5.37 -10.99 -7.10
N ILE A 44 -4.44 -10.05 -7.36
CA ILE A 44 -4.02 -9.06 -6.35
C ILE A 44 -5.18 -8.15 -5.94
N ALA A 45 -5.87 -7.52 -6.88
CA ALA A 45 -6.97 -6.58 -6.59
C ALA A 45 -8.11 -7.27 -5.81
N SER A 46 -8.48 -8.49 -6.23
CA SER A 46 -9.55 -9.27 -5.58
C SER A 46 -9.19 -9.74 -4.18
N ASN A 47 -7.93 -10.15 -3.94
CA ASN A 47 -7.45 -10.51 -2.61
C ASN A 47 -7.42 -9.30 -1.67
N ILE A 48 -7.06 -8.11 -2.18
CA ILE A 48 -7.07 -6.88 -1.39
C ILE A 48 -8.50 -6.47 -1.03
N LEU A 49 -9.43 -6.48 -1.98
CA LEU A 49 -10.85 -6.22 -1.73
C LEU A 49 -11.40 -7.19 -0.66
N THR A 50 -11.11 -8.47 -0.80
CA THR A 50 -11.50 -9.50 0.18
C THR A 50 -10.90 -9.24 1.56
N GLY A 51 -9.61 -8.90 1.62
CA GLY A 51 -8.90 -8.57 2.86
C GLY A 51 -9.52 -7.36 3.58
N PHE A 52 -9.92 -6.33 2.83
CA PHE A 52 -10.60 -5.16 3.36
C PHE A 52 -12.11 -5.31 3.51
N ARG A 53 -12.69 -6.44 3.09
CA ARG A 53 -14.14 -6.69 3.07
C ARG A 53 -14.91 -5.65 2.23
N LEU A 54 -14.27 -5.17 1.18
CA LEU A 54 -14.82 -4.23 0.23
C LEU A 54 -15.65 -4.95 -0.82
N SER A 55 -16.67 -4.29 -1.33
CA SER A 55 -17.53 -4.83 -2.38
C SER A 55 -16.89 -4.67 -3.76
N ALA A 56 -17.35 -5.48 -4.72
CA ALA A 56 -16.78 -5.53 -6.05
C ALA A 56 -16.83 -4.20 -6.82
N ASP A 57 -17.84 -3.36 -6.56
CA ASP A 57 -17.97 -2.01 -7.12
C ASP A 57 -16.86 -1.05 -6.66
N GLN A 58 -16.12 -1.39 -5.60
CA GLN A 58 -14.97 -0.62 -5.13
C GLN A 58 -13.67 -0.99 -5.83
N THR A 59 -13.68 -1.95 -6.77
CA THR A 59 -12.47 -2.41 -7.46
C THR A 59 -11.73 -1.27 -8.14
N THR A 60 -12.45 -0.36 -8.80
CA THR A 60 -11.85 0.81 -9.46
C THR A 60 -11.07 1.69 -8.47
N GLY A 61 -11.63 1.96 -7.29
CA GLY A 61 -10.93 2.71 -6.25
C GLY A 61 -9.69 1.98 -5.73
N VAL A 62 -9.78 0.65 -5.53
CA VAL A 62 -8.62 -0.15 -5.10
C VAL A 62 -7.50 -0.11 -6.13
N VAL A 63 -7.80 -0.26 -7.42
CA VAL A 63 -6.75 -0.23 -8.46
C VAL A 63 -6.11 1.15 -8.58
N ASP A 64 -6.88 2.22 -8.41
CA ASP A 64 -6.39 3.59 -8.42
C ASP A 64 -5.45 3.87 -7.23
N VAL A 65 -5.82 3.41 -6.03
CA VAL A 65 -4.96 3.50 -4.84
C VAL A 65 -3.65 2.76 -5.05
N LEU A 66 -3.68 1.56 -5.64
CA LEU A 66 -2.47 0.79 -5.91
C LEU A 66 -1.58 1.45 -6.98
N ALA A 67 -2.17 1.97 -8.05
CA ALA A 67 -1.45 2.71 -9.09
C ALA A 67 -0.79 3.98 -8.53
N LYS A 68 -1.53 4.74 -7.71
CA LYS A 68 -1.00 5.95 -7.07
C LYS A 68 0.07 5.62 -6.04
N ALA A 69 -0.09 4.57 -5.25
CA ALA A 69 0.90 4.11 -4.28
C ALA A 69 2.21 3.71 -4.96
N MET A 70 2.17 2.93 -6.05
CA MET A 70 3.39 2.51 -6.76
C MET A 70 4.11 3.66 -7.46
N THR A 71 3.40 4.70 -7.88
CA THR A 71 4.02 5.87 -8.52
C THR A 71 4.52 6.93 -7.53
N SER A 72 4.07 6.86 -6.28
CA SER A 72 4.41 7.85 -5.23
C SER A 72 5.33 7.29 -4.15
N SER A 73 5.70 6.00 -4.22
CA SER A 73 6.61 5.36 -3.27
C SER A 73 7.47 4.30 -3.95
N ASN A 74 8.55 3.88 -3.28
CA ASN A 74 9.48 2.89 -3.79
C ASN A 74 8.92 1.46 -3.67
N THR A 75 7.83 1.17 -4.40
CA THR A 75 7.13 -0.11 -4.42
C THR A 75 6.58 -0.42 -5.81
N ASN A 76 5.99 -1.60 -6.00
CA ASN A 76 5.23 -1.97 -7.18
C ASN A 76 3.97 -2.77 -6.81
N ILE A 77 3.11 -3.06 -7.79
CA ILE A 77 1.84 -3.75 -7.54
C ILE A 77 2.02 -5.14 -6.92
N GLU A 78 3.05 -5.89 -7.32
CA GLU A 78 3.38 -7.19 -6.70
C GLU A 78 3.74 -7.04 -5.22
N GLN A 79 4.64 -6.11 -4.91
CA GLN A 79 5.06 -5.83 -3.54
C GLN A 79 3.89 -5.33 -2.68
N LEU A 80 3.04 -4.45 -3.21
CA LEU A 80 1.82 -4.01 -2.55
C LEU A 80 0.86 -5.18 -2.31
N GLY A 81 0.66 -6.04 -3.30
CA GLY A 81 -0.15 -7.26 -3.17
C GLY A 81 0.35 -8.18 -2.07
N TYR A 82 1.66 -8.43 -2.03
CA TYR A 82 2.30 -9.22 -0.97
C TYR A 82 2.18 -8.58 0.41
N ALA A 83 2.35 -7.27 0.51
CA ALA A 83 2.19 -6.56 1.78
C ALA A 83 0.74 -6.64 2.29
N MET A 84 -0.21 -6.32 1.41
CA MET A 84 -1.63 -6.29 1.74
C MET A 84 -2.21 -7.66 2.06
N LYS A 85 -1.69 -8.74 1.44
CA LYS A 85 -2.04 -10.12 1.83
C LYS A 85 -1.92 -10.36 3.34
N TYR A 86 -0.95 -9.74 4.00
CA TYR A 86 -0.77 -9.87 5.45
C TYR A 86 -1.41 -8.73 6.24
N ALA A 87 -1.37 -7.50 5.74
CA ALA A 87 -1.83 -6.32 6.47
C ALA A 87 -3.35 -6.06 6.35
N ALA A 88 -3.96 -6.31 5.19
CA ALA A 88 -5.34 -5.92 4.90
C ALA A 88 -6.36 -6.47 5.90
N PRO A 89 -6.37 -7.79 6.25
CA PRO A 89 -7.40 -8.34 7.13
C PRO A 89 -7.39 -7.72 8.53
N ILE A 90 -6.21 -7.46 9.09
CA ILE A 90 -6.10 -6.82 10.40
C ILE A 90 -6.43 -5.33 10.31
N ALA A 91 -5.93 -4.62 9.30
CA ALA A 91 -6.21 -3.20 9.09
C ALA A 91 -7.72 -2.94 9.03
N ALA A 92 -8.42 -3.70 8.19
CA ALA A 92 -9.87 -3.63 8.05
C ALA A 92 -10.62 -3.95 9.34
N SER A 93 -10.15 -4.95 10.11
CA SER A 93 -10.77 -5.30 11.39
C SER A 93 -10.64 -4.20 12.46
N LEU A 94 -9.69 -3.30 12.27
CA LEU A 94 -9.42 -2.16 13.14
C LEU A 94 -10.03 -0.85 12.60
N GLY A 95 -10.74 -0.91 11.46
CA GLY A 95 -11.36 0.24 10.83
C GLY A 95 -10.40 1.09 9.99
N MET A 96 -9.17 0.64 9.76
CA MET A 96 -8.18 1.33 8.91
C MET A 96 -8.56 1.16 7.44
N SER A 97 -8.46 2.24 6.67
CA SER A 97 -8.78 2.23 5.24
C SER A 97 -7.68 1.57 4.39
N ILE A 98 -7.98 1.28 3.12
CA ILE A 98 -6.97 0.78 2.18
C ILE A 98 -5.90 1.84 1.91
N GLU A 99 -6.29 3.11 1.86
CA GLU A 99 -5.42 4.26 1.65
C GLU A 99 -4.44 4.44 2.81
N GLU A 100 -4.91 4.39 4.06
CA GLU A 100 -4.03 4.44 5.23
C GLU A 100 -3.04 3.28 5.23
N ALA A 101 -3.50 2.06 4.90
CA ALA A 101 -2.64 0.89 4.88
C ALA A 101 -1.61 0.97 3.74
N ALA A 102 -2.02 1.45 2.57
CA ALA A 102 -1.17 1.64 1.41
C ALA A 102 -0.13 2.74 1.64
N ALA A 103 -0.50 3.83 2.31
CA ALA A 103 0.42 4.88 2.74
C ALA A 103 1.47 4.30 3.70
N ALA A 104 1.06 3.57 4.73
CA ALA A 104 1.99 2.96 5.67
C ALA A 104 2.94 1.96 4.98
N VAL A 105 2.43 1.11 4.09
CA VAL A 105 3.26 0.18 3.31
C VAL A 105 4.20 0.93 2.37
N GLY A 106 3.75 2.00 1.72
CA GLY A 106 4.57 2.81 0.83
C GLY A 106 5.70 3.53 1.56
N GLU A 107 5.45 4.07 2.76
CA GLU A 107 6.46 4.69 3.61
C GLU A 107 7.49 3.66 4.13
N LEU A 108 7.05 2.46 4.51
CA LEU A 108 7.96 1.35 4.80
C LEU A 108 8.82 0.99 3.59
N SER A 109 8.22 0.98 2.40
CA SER A 109 8.89 0.66 1.14
C SER A 109 9.91 1.73 0.74
N ASN A 110 9.65 3.01 1.02
CA ASN A 110 10.60 4.11 0.87
C ASN A 110 11.85 3.92 1.74
N ALA A 111 11.73 3.27 2.90
CA ALA A 111 12.86 2.91 3.76
C ALA A 111 13.50 1.55 3.41
N GLY A 112 13.08 0.90 2.32
CA GLY A 112 13.60 -0.40 1.88
C GLY A 112 12.95 -1.62 2.54
N ILE A 113 11.92 -1.42 3.37
CA ILE A 113 11.12 -2.51 3.96
C ILE A 113 9.94 -2.77 3.02
N GLN A 114 10.14 -3.64 2.04
CA GLN A 114 9.21 -3.84 0.92
C GLN A 114 8.48 -5.19 0.98
N GLY A 115 7.39 -5.31 0.21
CA GLY A 115 6.70 -6.58 -0.02
C GLY A 115 6.16 -7.25 1.24
N GLU A 116 6.38 -8.56 1.36
CA GLU A 116 5.90 -9.34 2.51
C GLU A 116 6.42 -8.82 3.86
N MET A 117 7.64 -8.26 3.91
CA MET A 117 8.19 -7.69 5.15
C MET A 117 7.39 -6.48 5.60
N ALA A 118 7.05 -5.57 4.68
CA ALA A 118 6.23 -4.40 4.97
C ALA A 118 4.88 -4.81 5.57
N GLY A 119 4.21 -5.76 4.91
CA GLY A 119 2.91 -6.28 5.35
C GLY A 119 2.97 -6.98 6.69
N THR A 120 3.99 -7.80 6.91
CA THR A 120 4.15 -8.56 8.16
C THR A 120 4.45 -7.64 9.34
N GLN A 121 5.32 -6.65 9.15
CA GLN A 121 5.64 -5.67 10.19
C GLN A 121 4.43 -4.78 10.48
N LEU A 122 3.72 -4.29 9.46
CA LEU A 122 2.50 -3.51 9.66
C LEU A 122 1.44 -4.31 10.41
N ARG A 123 1.21 -5.58 10.04
CA ARG A 123 0.31 -6.47 10.77
C ARG A 123 0.71 -6.61 12.24
N ALA A 124 2.00 -6.83 12.52
CA ALA A 124 2.50 -6.96 13.88
C ALA A 124 2.29 -5.69 14.70
N MET A 125 2.58 -4.52 14.13
CA MET A 125 2.34 -3.22 14.77
C MET A 125 0.86 -3.03 15.09
N LEU A 126 -0.03 -3.24 14.13
CA LEU A 126 -1.48 -3.10 14.31
C LEU A 126 -2.03 -4.02 15.40
N LEU A 127 -1.58 -5.29 15.44
CA LEU A 127 -1.96 -6.23 16.51
C LEU A 127 -1.48 -5.77 17.89
N ARG A 128 -0.24 -5.25 17.99
CA ARG A 128 0.36 -4.84 19.26
C ARG A 128 -0.18 -3.52 19.79
N LEU A 129 -0.57 -2.60 18.92
CA LEU A 129 -1.17 -1.32 19.32
C LEU A 129 -2.62 -1.49 19.82
N THR A 130 -3.29 -2.56 19.38
CA THR A 130 -4.69 -2.83 19.70
C THR A 130 -4.85 -3.83 20.85
N THR A 131 -3.92 -4.79 20.92
CA THR A 131 -3.82 -5.79 22.00
C THR A 131 -2.37 -5.83 22.51
N PRO A 132 -1.94 -4.80 23.27
CA PRO A 132 -0.57 -4.72 23.76
C PRO A 132 -0.26 -5.80 24.77
N THR A 133 0.99 -6.27 24.78
CA THR A 133 1.52 -7.03 25.92
C THR A 133 1.64 -6.13 27.15
N LYS A 134 1.81 -6.72 28.34
CA LYS A 134 2.05 -5.95 29.57
C LYS A 134 3.22 -4.97 29.43
N GLU A 135 4.27 -5.39 28.74
CA GLU A 135 5.44 -4.54 28.48
C GLU A 135 5.14 -3.41 27.50
N ALA A 136 4.46 -3.71 26.38
CA ALA A 136 4.03 -2.68 25.43
C ALA A 136 3.11 -1.65 26.10
N GLN A 137 2.13 -2.11 26.88
CA GLN A 137 1.21 -1.26 27.63
C GLN A 137 1.97 -0.36 28.62
N PHE A 138 2.94 -0.90 29.36
CA PHE A 138 3.76 -0.12 30.29
C PHE A 138 4.47 1.05 29.58
N TYR A 139 5.08 0.79 28.42
CA TYR A 139 5.75 1.86 27.66
C TYR A 139 4.75 2.84 27.04
N MET A 140 3.62 2.37 26.53
CA MET A 140 2.55 3.25 26.01
C MET A 140 2.02 4.18 27.11
N ASP A 141 1.75 3.66 28.31
CA ASP A 141 1.30 4.46 29.46
C ASP A 141 2.36 5.48 29.88
N LYS A 142 3.63 5.05 29.96
CA LYS A 142 4.75 5.92 30.33
C LYS A 142 4.99 7.05 29.32
N LEU A 143 4.73 6.78 28.03
CA LEU A 143 4.83 7.75 26.96
C LEU A 143 3.54 8.58 26.76
N GLY A 144 2.45 8.22 27.45
CA GLY A 144 1.15 8.89 27.33
C GLY A 144 0.43 8.60 26.02
N ILE A 145 0.68 7.44 25.41
CA ILE A 145 0.10 7.04 24.13
C ILE A 145 -1.30 6.49 24.34
N THR A 146 -2.25 7.03 23.59
CA THR A 146 -3.63 6.57 23.53
C THR A 146 -3.92 6.04 22.12
N THR A 147 -4.41 4.81 22.02
CA THR A 147 -4.76 4.20 20.71
C THR A 147 -6.25 4.17 20.43
N LYS A 148 -7.08 4.57 21.40
CA LYS A 148 -8.54 4.55 21.32
C LYS A 148 -9.14 5.88 21.74
N ASP A 149 -10.23 6.29 21.10
CA ASP A 149 -11.04 7.41 21.58
C ASP A 149 -11.87 7.02 22.82
N ALA A 150 -12.62 7.99 23.37
CA ALA A 150 -13.50 7.76 24.51
C ALA A 150 -14.66 6.78 24.25
N ALA A 151 -15.00 6.53 22.98
CA ALA A 151 -16.02 5.57 22.55
C ALA A 151 -15.42 4.16 22.31
N GLY A 152 -14.09 4.01 22.40
CA GLY A 152 -13.38 2.75 22.20
C GLY A 152 -12.99 2.47 20.75
N ASN A 153 -13.22 3.41 19.83
CA ASN A 153 -12.78 3.29 18.44
C ASN A 153 -11.26 3.50 18.36
N ILE A 154 -10.60 2.73 17.50
CA ILE A 154 -9.17 2.92 17.24
C ILE A 154 -8.97 4.29 16.58
N LEU A 155 -7.98 5.05 17.06
CA LEU A 155 -7.62 6.33 16.45
C LEU A 155 -6.99 6.08 15.07
N PRO A 156 -7.11 7.06 14.13
CA PRO A 156 -6.41 6.98 12.85
C PRO A 156 -4.94 6.64 13.02
N PHE A 157 -4.40 5.79 12.14
CA PHE A 157 -3.07 5.25 12.34
C PHE A 157 -2.00 6.34 12.37
N ALA A 158 -2.14 7.36 11.52
CA ALA A 158 -1.26 8.52 11.50
C ALA A 158 -1.27 9.29 12.84
N ASN A 159 -2.42 9.43 13.50
CA ASN A 159 -2.53 10.06 14.82
C ASN A 159 -1.79 9.27 15.91
N ILE A 160 -1.86 7.94 15.86
CA ILE A 160 -1.12 7.07 16.78
C ILE A 160 0.38 7.25 16.54
N ILE A 161 0.83 7.23 15.29
CA ILE A 161 2.22 7.48 14.93
C ILE A 161 2.68 8.87 15.37
N GLY A 162 1.86 9.91 15.23
CA GLY A 162 2.15 11.27 15.70
C GLY A 162 2.39 11.35 17.20
N GLN A 163 1.60 10.63 18.01
CA GLN A 163 1.85 10.55 19.45
C GLN A 163 3.23 9.94 19.74
N PHE A 164 3.60 8.87 19.04
CA PHE A 164 4.93 8.26 19.16
C PHE A 164 6.03 9.19 18.69
N GLU A 165 5.85 9.88 17.56
CA GLU A 165 6.79 10.87 17.03
C GLU A 165 7.14 11.93 18.08
N GLN A 166 6.13 12.49 18.76
CA GLN A 166 6.37 13.49 19.81
C GLN A 166 6.99 12.88 21.08
N ALA A 167 6.56 11.69 21.48
CA ALA A 167 7.10 11.02 22.66
C ALA A 167 8.56 10.60 22.48
N PHE A 168 8.92 10.11 21.28
CA PHE A 168 10.26 9.59 20.97
C PHE A 168 11.32 10.69 20.88
N LYS A 169 10.94 11.96 20.62
CA LYS A 169 11.87 13.12 20.66
C LYS A 169 12.54 13.30 22.03
N LYS A 170 11.96 12.77 23.10
CA LYS A 170 12.49 12.84 24.47
C LYS A 170 13.43 11.69 24.82
N LEU A 171 13.57 10.71 23.93
CA LEU A 171 14.36 9.51 24.12
C LEU A 171 15.65 9.59 23.30
N ASN A 172 16.73 9.02 23.82
CA ASN A 172 17.92 8.79 23.01
C ASN A 172 17.74 7.55 22.10
N GLN A 173 18.63 7.37 21.12
CA GLN A 173 18.51 6.29 20.11
C GLN A 173 18.42 4.88 20.72
N SER A 174 19.18 4.59 21.78
CA SER A 174 19.15 3.28 22.45
C SER A 174 17.78 3.05 23.11
N GLN A 175 17.23 4.07 23.75
CA GLN A 175 15.89 4.02 24.32
C GLN A 175 14.81 3.89 23.25
N GLN A 176 14.92 4.61 22.13
CA GLN A 176 13.96 4.50 21.02
C GLN A 176 13.92 3.07 20.47
N ALA A 177 15.08 2.46 20.23
CA ALA A 177 15.17 1.08 19.74
C ALA A 177 14.57 0.08 20.73
N GLN A 178 14.90 0.22 22.02
CA GLN A 178 14.34 -0.64 23.06
C GLN A 178 12.82 -0.52 23.13
N VAL A 179 12.30 0.71 23.21
CA VAL A 179 10.86 0.95 23.33
C VAL A 179 10.11 0.48 22.09
N ALA A 180 10.64 0.73 20.89
CA ALA A 180 10.04 0.26 19.65
C ALA A 180 9.95 -1.26 19.61
N ALA A 181 11.00 -1.97 20.00
CA ALA A 181 11.00 -3.43 20.07
C ALA A 181 10.03 -3.99 21.12
N SER A 182 9.91 -3.33 22.27
CA SER A 182 8.95 -3.73 23.31
C SER A 182 7.48 -3.54 22.88
N ILE A 183 7.20 -2.47 22.11
CA ILE A 183 5.85 -2.16 21.64
C ILE A 183 5.49 -2.98 20.41
N ALA A 184 6.23 -2.82 19.31
CA ALA A 184 5.91 -3.45 18.03
C ALA A 184 6.36 -4.93 17.93
N GLY A 185 7.27 -5.36 18.80
CA GLY A 185 8.01 -6.61 18.68
C GLY A 185 9.35 -6.40 17.96
N THR A 186 10.32 -7.27 18.22
CA THR A 186 11.69 -7.16 17.70
C THR A 186 11.73 -7.11 16.17
N GLU A 187 10.96 -7.96 15.50
CA GLU A 187 10.92 -8.07 14.03
C GLU A 187 10.29 -6.85 13.35
N ALA A 188 9.39 -6.14 14.05
CA ALA A 188 8.70 -4.96 13.53
C ALA A 188 9.27 -3.64 14.05
N ALA A 189 10.30 -3.70 14.90
CA ALA A 189 10.89 -2.51 15.51
C ALA A 189 11.46 -1.55 14.47
N SER A 190 12.10 -2.06 13.41
CA SER A 190 12.66 -1.23 12.33
C SER A 190 11.56 -0.51 11.56
N GLY A 191 10.51 -1.21 11.13
CA GLY A 191 9.37 -0.57 10.45
C GLY A 191 8.63 0.40 11.34
N PHE A 192 8.51 0.11 12.65
CA PHE A 192 7.88 1.04 13.57
C PHE A 192 8.68 2.32 13.75
N LEU A 193 10.01 2.21 13.92
CA LEU A 193 10.89 3.38 13.96
C LEU A 193 10.85 4.18 12.65
N THR A 194 10.79 3.49 11.50
CA THR A 194 10.61 4.14 10.20
C THR A 194 9.34 4.98 10.18
N LEU A 195 8.19 4.39 10.53
CA LEU A 195 6.91 5.12 10.52
C LEU A 195 6.89 6.27 11.54
N ILE A 196 7.50 6.09 12.72
CA ILE A 196 7.68 7.17 13.70
C ILE A 196 8.54 8.30 13.11
N SER A 197 9.60 7.97 12.36
CA SER A 197 10.46 8.95 11.71
C SER A 197 9.78 9.63 10.51
N THR A 198 8.90 8.93 9.79
CA THR A 198 8.02 9.50 8.77
C THR A 198 7.08 10.52 9.41
N GLY A 199 6.52 10.19 10.59
CA GLY A 199 5.68 11.09 11.38
C GLY A 199 4.24 11.19 10.85
N GLN A 200 3.40 11.90 11.61
CA GLN A 200 1.96 12.01 11.32
C GLN A 200 1.68 12.76 10.01
N ALA A 201 2.30 13.93 9.84
CA ALA A 201 1.97 14.82 8.72
C ALA A 201 2.24 14.18 7.35
N GLN A 202 3.35 13.45 7.22
CA GLN A 202 3.70 12.76 5.98
C GLN A 202 2.75 11.59 5.70
N LEU A 203 2.38 10.81 6.72
CA LEU A 203 1.40 9.73 6.58
C LEU A 203 0.01 10.26 6.19
N GLU A 204 -0.45 11.35 6.79
CA GLU A 204 -1.72 12.00 6.44
C GLU A 204 -1.69 12.56 5.02
N SER A 205 -0.59 13.22 4.63
CA SER A 205 -0.40 13.73 3.28
C SER A 205 -0.48 12.61 2.25
N PHE A 206 0.25 11.51 2.48
CA PHE A 206 0.25 10.40 1.55
C PHE A 206 -1.09 9.66 1.52
N THR A 207 -1.73 9.48 2.67
CA THR A 207 -3.11 8.94 2.73
C THR A 207 -4.07 9.81 1.91
N SER A 208 -4.00 11.13 2.06
CA SER A 208 -4.84 12.07 1.29
C SER A 208 -4.56 11.99 -0.21
N GLU A 209 -3.30 11.83 -0.62
CA GLU A 209 -2.96 11.61 -2.03
C GLU A 209 -3.58 10.33 -2.61
N LEU A 210 -3.67 9.28 -1.79
CA LEU A 210 -4.28 8.01 -2.16
C LEU A 210 -5.81 8.08 -2.17
N GLU A 211 -6.43 8.82 -1.26
CA GLU A 211 -7.87 9.10 -1.28
C GLU A 211 -8.28 9.86 -2.55
N ASN A 212 -7.39 10.73 -3.04
CA ASN A 212 -7.57 11.50 -4.27
C ASN A 212 -6.99 10.82 -5.53
N SER A 213 -6.86 9.48 -5.51
CA SER A 213 -6.23 8.70 -6.59
C SER A 213 -7.15 8.40 -7.78
N ALA A 214 -8.41 8.83 -7.78
CA ALA A 214 -9.36 8.49 -8.83
C ALA A 214 -8.81 8.73 -10.25
N GLY A 215 -8.83 7.70 -11.09
CA GLY A 215 -8.29 7.70 -12.46
C GLY A 215 -6.76 7.58 -12.56
N ALA A 216 -6.05 7.33 -11.46
CA ALA A 216 -4.59 7.15 -11.46
C ALA A 216 -4.16 5.95 -12.30
N ALA A 217 -4.91 4.83 -12.26
CA ALA A 217 -4.58 3.65 -13.06
C ALA A 217 -4.71 3.94 -14.56
N ASP A 218 -5.80 4.59 -14.98
CA ASP A 218 -6.05 4.95 -16.38
C ASP A 218 -5.00 5.94 -16.92
N LYS A 219 -4.74 7.02 -16.18
CA LYS A 219 -3.74 8.03 -16.55
C LYS A 219 -2.34 7.43 -16.71
N LEU A 220 -2.01 6.48 -15.84
CA LEU A 220 -0.72 5.81 -15.89
C LEU A 220 -0.64 4.84 -17.06
N ALA A 221 -1.70 4.08 -17.33
CA ALA A 221 -1.77 3.22 -18.51
C ALA A 221 -1.62 4.02 -19.82
N GLU A 222 -2.28 5.18 -19.92
CA GLU A 222 -2.16 6.11 -21.05
C GLU A 222 -0.72 6.59 -21.22
N THR A 223 -0.09 7.05 -20.13
CA THR A 223 1.32 7.50 -20.13
C THR A 223 2.27 6.38 -20.58
N GLN A 224 2.05 5.14 -20.12
CA GLN A 224 2.85 3.99 -20.53
C GLN A 224 2.67 3.65 -22.02
N MET A 225 1.46 3.78 -22.55
CA MET A 225 1.19 3.53 -23.97
C MET A 225 1.81 4.61 -24.87
N ASP A 226 1.72 5.87 -24.47
CA ASP A 226 2.33 7.00 -25.18
C ASP A 226 3.85 6.92 -25.18
N THR A 227 4.46 6.55 -24.04
CA THR A 227 5.93 6.35 -23.96
C THR A 227 6.41 5.19 -24.83
N LEU A 228 5.69 4.06 -24.88
CA LEU A 228 6.02 2.95 -25.79
C LEU A 228 5.96 3.38 -27.26
N LYS A 229 4.93 4.13 -27.64
CA LYS A 229 4.81 4.69 -28.99
C LYS A 229 5.99 5.62 -29.30
N GLY A 230 6.33 6.53 -28.38
CA GLY A 230 7.47 7.43 -28.50
C GLY A 230 8.80 6.70 -28.65
N SER A 231 9.06 5.66 -27.83
CA SER A 231 10.29 4.86 -27.93
C SER A 231 10.42 4.13 -29.27
N ILE A 232 9.31 3.67 -29.86
CA ILE A 232 9.32 3.06 -31.20
C ILE A 232 9.63 4.12 -32.29
N GLU A 233 9.10 5.32 -32.15
CA GLU A 233 9.39 6.44 -33.07
C GLU A 233 10.87 6.86 -32.98
N GLU A 234 11.42 7.03 -31.77
CA GLU A 234 12.83 7.34 -31.55
C GLU A 234 13.77 6.27 -32.12
N PHE A 235 13.45 4.98 -31.92
CA PHE A 235 14.21 3.88 -32.49
C PHE A 235 14.24 3.92 -34.03
N LYS A 236 13.08 4.19 -34.66
CA LYS A 236 13.00 4.35 -36.12
C LYS A 236 13.85 5.52 -36.60
N SER A 237 13.74 6.68 -35.94
CA SER A 237 14.55 7.85 -36.30
C SER A 237 16.05 7.60 -36.11
N ALA A 238 16.46 6.86 -35.06
CA ALA A 238 17.85 6.47 -34.87
C ALA A 238 18.35 5.53 -35.97
N MET A 239 17.52 4.60 -36.45
CA MET A 239 17.85 3.74 -37.60
C MET A 239 17.94 4.52 -38.91
N GLU A 240 17.02 5.47 -39.15
CA GLU A 240 17.05 6.34 -40.33
C GLU A 240 18.31 7.22 -40.34
N ALA A 241 18.67 7.81 -39.19
CA ALA A 241 19.89 8.59 -39.04
C ALA A 241 21.15 7.74 -39.27
N ALA A 242 21.20 6.51 -38.76
CA ALA A 242 22.30 5.58 -39.00
C ALA A 242 22.41 5.18 -40.48
N ALA A 243 21.28 4.96 -41.17
CA ALA A 243 21.27 4.66 -42.60
C ALA A 243 21.76 5.84 -43.45
N ILE A 244 21.40 7.08 -43.09
CA ILE A 244 21.89 8.31 -43.73
C ILE A 244 23.39 8.51 -43.48
N ALA A 245 23.91 8.13 -42.30
CA ALA A 245 25.32 8.31 -41.97
C ALA A 245 26.25 7.28 -42.64
N VAL A 246 25.73 6.12 -43.05
CA VAL A 246 26.50 5.01 -43.67
C VAL A 246 26.38 4.99 -45.20
N GLY A 247 25.32 5.59 -45.77
CA GLY A 247 25.11 5.74 -47.21
C GLY A 247 25.69 7.04 -47.76
#